data_AF-K1S7B9-F1
#
_entry.id   AF-K1S7B9-F1
#
_cell.length_a   1.000
_cell.length_b   1.000
_cell.length_c   1.000
_cell.angle_alpha   90.00
_cell.angle_beta   90.00
_cell.angle_gamma   90.00
#
_symmetry.space_group_name_H-M   'P 1'
#
loop_
_entity.id
_entity.type
_entity.pdbx_description
1 polymer ?
#
loop_
_entity_poly.entity_id
_entity_poly.type
_entity_poly.pdbx_seq_one_letter_code
_entity_poly.pdbx_strand_id
1 'polypeptide(L)'
;PELWQKLERENSRPAIEEGEHFSFAPVDTMIRDNLWICPITPKYQNDAYYSITKNEIIVPEKEQFKSGESFYGTLFHEMTHSTGAENVLDRFKPTTFGSPEYAREELVAELGSALVAQRYGMTKHIKEDSCAYLKGWLDELKESPQFIKTTLLDVKRATSMITQKVDKIAQELEQNVGEKQENGAAAKENTFY
;
A
#
# COMPACT_ATOMS: atom_id res chain seq x y z
N PRO A 1 -27.86 13.96 -3.56
CA PRO A 1 -27.42 15.38 -3.49
C PRO A 1 -26.93 15.78 -2.09
N GLU A 2 -27.63 15.38 -1.02
CA GLU A 2 -27.18 15.58 0.37
C GLU A 2 -26.24 14.48 0.89
N LEU A 3 -26.44 13.24 0.43
CA LEU A 3 -25.54 12.11 0.73
C LEU A 3 -24.11 12.37 0.22
N TRP A 4 -23.99 13.03 -0.94
CA TRP A 4 -22.74 13.45 -1.57
C TRP A 4 -21.96 14.47 -0.72
N GLN A 5 -22.62 15.51 -0.22
CA GLN A 5 -21.98 16.51 0.64
C GLN A 5 -21.62 15.98 2.03
N LYS A 6 -22.37 14.98 2.52
CA LYS A 6 -22.07 14.32 3.80
C LYS A 6 -20.84 13.40 3.67
N LEU A 7 -20.75 12.64 2.59
CA LEU A 7 -19.62 11.75 2.31
C LEU A 7 -18.34 12.51 1.94
N GLU A 8 -18.44 13.62 1.19
CA GLU A 8 -17.30 14.52 0.96
C GLU A 8 -16.75 15.03 2.30
N ARG A 9 -17.62 15.45 3.23
CA ARG A 9 -17.19 15.96 4.54
C ARG A 9 -16.65 14.88 5.48
N GLU A 10 -17.12 13.63 5.37
CA GLU A 10 -16.67 12.50 6.19
C GLU A 10 -15.37 11.85 5.67
N ASN A 11 -15.08 11.94 4.36
CA ASN A 11 -13.86 11.39 3.73
C ASN A 11 -12.86 12.44 3.23
N SER A 12 -13.11 13.74 3.43
CA SER A 12 -12.13 14.79 3.13
C SER A 12 -11.01 14.77 4.15
N ARG A 13 -9.92 14.08 3.80
CA ARG A 13 -8.59 14.43 4.31
C ARG A 13 -8.02 15.57 3.45
N PRO A 14 -7.21 16.48 4.03
CA PRO A 14 -6.72 17.64 3.31
C PRO A 14 -6.02 17.22 2.02
N ALA A 15 -6.27 17.97 0.95
CA ALA A 15 -5.55 17.82 -0.30
C ALA A 15 -4.05 18.04 -0.05
N ILE A 16 -3.22 17.11 -0.52
CA ILE A 16 -1.76 17.16 -0.37
C ILE A 16 -1.22 18.03 -1.52
N GLU A 17 -0.44 19.07 -1.20
CA GLU A 17 0.12 20.03 -2.17
C GLU A 17 1.45 19.55 -2.78
N GLU A 18 1.65 19.83 -4.08
CA GLU A 18 2.65 19.26 -5.03
C GLU A 18 4.17 19.36 -4.69
N GLY A 19 4.55 19.76 -3.48
CA GLY A 19 5.95 19.79 -3.01
C GLY A 19 6.28 18.83 -1.87
N GLU A 20 5.28 18.41 -1.09
CA GLU A 20 5.43 17.52 0.08
C GLU A 20 5.31 16.01 -0.27
N HIS A 21 5.13 15.69 -1.56
CA HIS A 21 4.72 14.39 -2.09
C HIS A 21 5.68 13.21 -1.89
N PHE A 22 6.85 13.41 -1.28
CA PHE A 22 7.78 12.32 -1.05
C PHE A 22 7.46 11.49 0.18
N SER A 23 6.68 11.95 1.16
CA SER A 23 6.52 11.20 2.41
C SER A 23 5.10 10.70 2.64
N PHE A 24 5.03 9.48 3.13
CA PHE A 24 3.84 8.85 3.67
C PHE A 24 4.29 8.20 4.97
N ALA A 25 4.24 8.99 6.04
CA ALA A 25 4.86 8.68 7.33
C ALA A 25 4.61 7.25 7.85
N PRO A 26 3.41 6.65 7.70
CA PRO A 26 3.19 5.26 8.11
C PRO A 26 4.04 4.25 7.34
N VAL A 27 4.18 4.40 6.02
CA VAL A 27 5.01 3.50 5.20
C VAL A 27 6.49 3.80 5.38
N ASP A 28 6.87 5.07 5.47
CA ASP A 28 8.26 5.45 5.77
C ASP A 28 8.71 4.87 7.13
N THR A 29 7.82 4.90 8.13
CA THR A 29 8.04 4.26 9.44
C THR A 29 8.10 2.73 9.31
N MET A 30 7.23 2.14 8.49
CA MET A 30 7.24 0.69 8.24
C MET A 30 8.59 0.21 7.69
N ILE A 31 9.18 0.96 6.76
CA ILE A 31 10.49 0.66 6.17
C ILE A 31 11.58 0.85 7.23
N ARG A 32 11.63 2.01 7.88
CA ARG A 32 12.66 2.36 8.87
C ARG A 32 12.73 1.33 10.02
N ASP A 33 11.58 0.94 10.55
CA ASP A 33 11.49 0.13 11.76
C ASP A 33 11.24 -1.36 11.44
N ASN A 34 11.33 -1.76 10.16
CA ASN A 34 11.11 -3.13 9.68
C ASN A 34 9.78 -3.74 10.17
N LEU A 35 8.69 -2.98 10.04
CA LEU A 35 7.38 -3.38 10.58
C LEU A 35 6.53 -4.22 9.62
N TRP A 36 7.00 -4.43 8.39
CA TRP A 36 6.32 -5.30 7.42
C TRP A 36 6.61 -6.79 7.68
N ILE A 37 5.90 -7.68 6.99
CA ILE A 37 6.04 -9.15 7.14
C ILE A 37 7.43 -9.66 6.73
N CYS A 38 8.16 -8.88 5.93
CA CYS A 38 9.53 -9.09 5.55
C CYS A 38 10.28 -7.74 5.53
N PRO A 39 11.62 -7.74 5.63
CA PRO A 39 12.40 -6.52 5.49
C PRO A 39 12.17 -5.85 4.13
N ILE A 40 12.06 -4.52 4.13
CA ILE A 40 12.01 -3.69 2.92
C ILE A 40 13.31 -2.92 2.85
N THR A 41 14.10 -3.14 1.80
CA THR A 41 15.42 -2.49 1.66
C THR A 41 15.48 -1.63 0.41
N PRO A 42 15.35 -0.29 0.56
CA PRO A 42 15.74 0.65 -0.47
C PRO A 42 17.24 0.53 -0.78
N LYS A 43 17.60 0.38 -2.05
CA LYS A 43 19.01 0.37 -2.50
C LYS A 43 19.11 1.00 -3.88
N TYR A 44 20.19 1.74 -4.13
CA TYR A 44 20.49 2.29 -5.46
C TYR A 44 20.58 1.17 -6.54
N GLN A 45 19.54 1.01 -7.34
CA GLN A 45 19.44 0.05 -8.45
C GLN A 45 18.24 0.36 -9.37
N ASN A 46 18.06 -0.40 -10.45
CA ASN A 46 16.96 -0.16 -11.40
C ASN A 46 15.73 -1.06 -11.20
N ASP A 47 15.86 -2.15 -10.44
CA ASP A 47 14.84 -3.18 -10.30
C ASP A 47 14.22 -3.16 -8.89
N ALA A 48 12.90 -3.35 -8.83
CA ALA A 48 12.16 -3.68 -7.62
C ALA A 48 11.72 -5.14 -7.69
N TYR A 49 11.76 -5.85 -6.57
CA TYR A 49 11.31 -7.24 -6.49
C TYR A 49 11.10 -7.71 -5.04
N TYR A 50 10.12 -8.58 -4.84
CA TYR A 50 10.05 -9.49 -3.71
C TYR A 50 10.85 -10.77 -3.97
N SER A 51 11.82 -11.06 -3.10
CA SER A 51 12.57 -12.32 -3.14
C SER A 51 11.93 -13.36 -2.23
N ILE A 52 11.27 -14.37 -2.81
CA ILE A 52 10.68 -15.50 -2.05
C ILE A 52 11.76 -16.22 -1.23
N THR A 53 12.91 -16.53 -1.85
CA THR A 53 13.99 -17.32 -1.23
C THR A 53 14.59 -16.62 -0.02
N LYS A 54 14.77 -15.31 -0.09
CA LYS A 54 15.36 -14.52 1.01
C LYS A 54 14.30 -13.92 1.93
N ASN A 55 13.03 -13.99 1.54
CA ASN A 55 11.92 -13.31 2.17
C ASN A 55 12.24 -11.83 2.47
N GLU A 56 12.56 -11.07 1.43
CA GLU A 56 12.86 -9.63 1.50
C GLU A 56 12.27 -8.90 0.28
N ILE A 57 11.89 -7.64 0.48
CA ILE A 57 11.57 -6.72 -0.60
C ILE A 57 12.77 -5.84 -0.87
N ILE A 58 13.16 -5.77 -2.12
CA ILE A 58 14.19 -4.87 -2.63
C ILE A 58 13.49 -3.85 -3.53
N VAL A 59 13.76 -2.56 -3.30
CA VAL A 59 13.18 -1.46 -4.09
C VAL A 59 14.28 -0.43 -4.39
N PRO A 60 14.23 0.27 -5.54
CA PRO A 60 15.12 1.40 -5.77
C PRO A 60 14.97 2.48 -4.69
N GLU A 61 16.01 3.27 -4.49
CA GLU A 61 15.96 4.42 -3.59
C GLU A 61 14.86 5.39 -4.02
N LYS A 62 14.19 6.02 -3.06
CA LYS A 62 13.03 6.88 -3.32
C LYS A 62 13.38 8.04 -4.26
N GLU A 63 14.60 8.55 -4.14
CA GLU A 63 15.18 9.62 -4.95
C GLU A 63 15.37 9.22 -6.42
N GLN A 64 15.36 7.93 -6.75
CA GLN A 64 15.42 7.44 -8.13
C GLN A 64 14.06 7.53 -8.84
N PHE A 65 12.96 7.69 -8.09
CA PHE A 65 11.63 7.82 -8.66
C PHE A 65 11.28 9.27 -8.98
N LYS A 66 10.45 9.45 -10.02
CA LYS A 66 9.97 10.77 -10.45
C LYS A 66 9.02 11.41 -9.45
N SER A 67 8.37 10.61 -8.60
CA SER A 67 7.43 11.06 -7.59
C SER A 67 7.30 10.05 -6.45
N GLY A 68 6.81 10.49 -5.29
CA GLY A 68 6.51 9.58 -4.18
C GLY A 68 5.42 8.58 -4.51
N GLU A 69 4.39 8.95 -5.30
CA GLU A 69 3.36 8.00 -5.75
C GLU A 69 3.97 6.87 -6.58
N SER A 70 4.94 7.18 -7.43
CA SER A 70 5.64 6.18 -8.25
C SER A 70 6.43 5.19 -7.37
N PHE A 71 7.10 5.71 -6.34
CA PHE A 71 7.80 4.89 -5.35
C PHE A 71 6.83 4.00 -4.57
N TYR A 72 5.77 4.57 -3.99
CA TYR A 72 4.82 3.80 -3.17
C TYR A 72 4.01 2.81 -4.01
N GLY A 73 3.62 3.14 -5.23
CA GLY A 73 2.97 2.19 -6.14
C GLY A 73 3.87 0.98 -6.43
N THR A 74 5.16 1.23 -6.71
CA THR A 74 6.14 0.15 -6.92
C THR A 74 6.31 -0.67 -5.64
N LEU A 75 6.42 -0.02 -4.48
CA LEU A 75 6.55 -0.71 -3.21
C LEU A 75 5.30 -1.54 -2.86
N PHE A 76 4.09 -1.01 -3.07
CA PHE A 76 2.85 -1.73 -2.80
C PHE A 76 2.66 -2.94 -3.72
N HIS A 77 3.18 -2.88 -4.94
CA HIS A 77 3.24 -4.04 -5.83
C HIS A 77 4.07 -5.15 -5.19
N GLU A 78 5.31 -4.86 -4.78
CA GLU A 78 6.18 -5.86 -4.14
C GLU A 78 5.67 -6.32 -2.77
N MET A 79 5.05 -5.42 -2.00
CA MET A 79 4.36 -5.79 -0.76
C MET A 79 3.22 -6.76 -1.05
N THR A 80 2.46 -6.56 -2.12
CA THR A 80 1.38 -7.47 -2.52
C THR A 80 1.93 -8.85 -2.86
N HIS A 81 3.04 -8.94 -3.61
CA HIS A 81 3.75 -10.20 -3.83
C HIS A 81 4.17 -10.88 -2.53
N SER A 82 4.75 -10.13 -1.60
CA SER A 82 5.20 -10.71 -0.32
C SER A 82 4.07 -11.37 0.48
N THR A 83 2.83 -10.89 0.33
CA THR A 83 1.68 -11.54 0.98
C THR A 83 1.34 -12.92 0.40
N GLY A 84 1.78 -13.23 -0.81
CA GLY A 84 1.52 -14.51 -1.47
C GLY A 84 2.44 -15.65 -1.03
N ALA A 85 3.43 -15.36 -0.18
CA ALA A 85 4.35 -16.36 0.37
C ALA A 85 3.63 -17.47 1.16
N GLU A 86 4.26 -18.65 1.22
CA GLU A 86 3.71 -19.89 1.81
C GLU A 86 3.24 -19.72 3.26
N ASN A 87 3.95 -18.92 4.07
CA ASN A 87 3.59 -18.69 5.47
C ASN A 87 2.62 -17.50 5.68
N VAL A 88 2.02 -16.99 4.59
CA VAL A 88 1.16 -15.79 4.62
C VAL A 88 -0.21 -16.06 4.01
N LEU A 89 -0.33 -16.02 2.67
CA LEU A 89 -1.56 -16.39 1.95
C LEU A 89 -1.38 -17.60 1.03
N ASP A 90 -0.15 -18.11 0.89
CA ASP A 90 0.19 -19.31 0.11
C ASP A 90 -0.45 -19.33 -1.30
N ARG A 91 -0.27 -18.22 -2.03
CA ARG A 91 -0.89 -18.05 -3.36
C ARG A 91 -0.06 -18.66 -4.48
N PHE A 92 1.26 -18.64 -4.33
CA PHE A 92 2.17 -19.05 -5.38
C PHE A 92 3.46 -19.63 -4.83
N LYS A 93 4.05 -20.55 -5.60
CA LYS A 93 5.40 -21.07 -5.38
C LYS A 93 6.34 -20.46 -6.43
N PRO A 94 7.67 -20.54 -6.22
CA PRO A 94 8.62 -20.15 -7.26
C PRO A 94 8.26 -20.86 -8.57
N THR A 95 7.91 -20.08 -9.59
CA THR A 95 7.50 -20.55 -10.91
C THR A 95 8.29 -19.80 -11.97
N THR A 96 8.26 -20.32 -13.20
CA THR A 96 8.94 -19.71 -14.34
C THR A 96 8.23 -18.43 -14.76
N PHE A 97 9.00 -17.38 -15.03
CA PHE A 97 8.51 -16.15 -15.65
C PHE A 97 7.70 -16.47 -16.91
N GLY A 98 6.53 -15.83 -17.05
CA GLY A 98 5.61 -16.05 -18.18
C GLY A 98 4.75 -17.32 -18.08
N SER A 99 4.83 -18.09 -16.99
CA SER A 99 3.85 -19.14 -16.71
C SER A 99 2.46 -18.57 -16.38
N PRO A 100 1.36 -19.33 -16.58
CA PRO A 100 0.03 -18.90 -16.18
C PRO A 100 -0.09 -18.55 -14.68
N GLU A 101 0.58 -19.32 -13.83
CA GLU A 101 0.63 -19.08 -12.38
C GLU A 101 1.31 -17.74 -12.06
N TYR A 102 2.43 -17.46 -12.75
CA TYR A 102 3.14 -16.19 -12.64
C TYR A 102 2.25 -15.03 -13.10
N ALA A 103 1.61 -15.15 -14.26
CA ALA A 103 0.73 -14.10 -14.81
C ALA A 103 -0.46 -13.79 -13.90
N ARG A 104 -1.02 -14.80 -13.23
CA ARG A 104 -2.07 -14.60 -12.22
C ARG A 104 -1.56 -13.82 -11.01
N GLU A 105 -0.37 -14.14 -10.51
CA GLU A 105 0.20 -13.47 -9.34
C GLU A 105 0.58 -12.01 -9.65
N GLU A 106 1.13 -11.72 -10.82
CA GLU A 106 1.34 -10.35 -11.31
C GLU A 106 0.02 -9.57 -11.37
N LEU A 107 -1.07 -10.19 -11.85
CA LEU A 107 -2.38 -9.56 -11.84
C LEU A 107 -2.87 -9.26 -10.41
N VAL A 108 -2.59 -10.14 -9.44
CA VAL A 108 -2.88 -9.86 -8.02
C VAL A 108 -2.05 -8.68 -7.52
N ALA A 109 -0.76 -8.63 -7.85
CA ALA A 109 0.17 -7.58 -7.43
C ALA A 109 -0.19 -6.20 -7.99
N GLU A 110 -0.48 -6.11 -9.29
CA GLU A 110 -0.87 -4.88 -9.95
C GLU A 110 -2.19 -4.31 -9.42
N LEU A 111 -3.23 -5.16 -9.36
CA LEU A 111 -4.53 -4.72 -8.83
C LEU A 111 -4.45 -4.39 -7.34
N GLY A 112 -3.65 -5.14 -6.58
CA GLY A 112 -3.42 -4.89 -5.17
C GLY A 112 -2.74 -3.54 -4.94
N SER A 113 -1.66 -3.28 -5.65
CA SER A 113 -0.95 -1.99 -5.60
C SER A 113 -1.88 -0.82 -5.93
N ALA A 114 -2.64 -0.92 -7.02
CA ALA A 114 -3.56 0.13 -7.45
C ALA A 114 -4.61 0.44 -6.38
N LEU A 115 -5.22 -0.59 -5.77
CA LEU A 115 -6.23 -0.41 -4.73
C LEU A 115 -5.65 0.20 -3.43
N VAL A 116 -4.44 -0.20 -3.04
CA VAL A 116 -3.75 0.37 -1.86
C VAL A 116 -3.39 1.82 -2.12
N ALA A 117 -2.76 2.11 -3.26
CA ALA A 117 -2.39 3.47 -3.65
C ALA A 117 -3.62 4.39 -3.69
N GLN A 118 -4.71 3.91 -4.26
CA GLN A 118 -5.97 4.66 -4.31
C GLN A 118 -6.54 4.94 -2.90
N ARG A 119 -6.54 3.94 -2.00
CA ARG A 119 -7.02 4.13 -0.62
C ARG A 119 -6.30 5.27 0.10
N TYR A 120 -5.00 5.43 -0.17
CA TYR A 120 -4.16 6.45 0.47
C TYR A 120 -4.03 7.74 -0.35
N GLY A 121 -4.85 7.92 -1.38
CA GLY A 121 -4.87 9.15 -2.18
C GLY A 121 -3.64 9.33 -3.07
N MET A 122 -2.86 8.27 -3.31
CA MET A 122 -1.65 8.30 -4.14
C MET A 122 -1.93 8.10 -5.63
N THR A 123 -3.18 8.28 -6.05
CA THR A 123 -3.58 8.22 -7.45
C THR A 123 -4.14 9.58 -7.85
N LYS A 124 -3.52 10.27 -8.80
CA LYS A 124 -3.99 11.59 -9.26
C LYS A 124 -5.43 11.55 -9.81
N HIS A 125 -5.94 10.40 -10.29
CA HIS A 125 -7.29 10.30 -10.85
C HIS A 125 -7.93 8.90 -10.77
N ILE A 126 -8.22 8.37 -9.57
CA ILE A 126 -9.19 7.26 -9.46
C ILE A 126 -10.18 7.56 -8.33
N LYS A 127 -11.24 8.30 -8.65
CA LYS A 127 -12.40 8.50 -7.77
C LYS A 127 -13.40 7.36 -7.97
N GLU A 128 -13.84 6.77 -6.86
CA GLU A 128 -15.01 5.88 -6.59
C GLU A 128 -15.31 4.67 -7.51
N ASP A 129 -14.72 4.58 -8.69
CA ASP A 129 -15.02 3.57 -9.69
C ASP A 129 -14.02 2.40 -9.71
N SER A 130 -13.27 2.12 -8.64
CA SER A 130 -12.36 0.95 -8.65
C SER A 130 -13.11 -0.33 -9.00
N CYS A 131 -14.35 -0.47 -8.52
CA CYS A 131 -15.20 -1.61 -8.84
C CYS A 131 -15.74 -1.57 -10.28
N ALA A 132 -16.06 -0.39 -10.83
CA ALA A 132 -16.55 -0.24 -12.21
C ALA A 132 -15.42 -0.35 -13.25
N TYR A 133 -14.22 0.15 -12.93
CA TYR A 133 -12.99 0.02 -13.70
C TYR A 133 -12.48 -1.42 -13.69
N LEU A 134 -12.44 -2.06 -12.50
CA LEU A 134 -12.18 -3.49 -12.39
C LEU A 134 -13.24 -4.26 -13.18
N LYS A 135 -14.53 -3.95 -13.03
CA LYS A 135 -15.60 -4.60 -13.79
C LYS A 135 -15.42 -4.46 -15.31
N GLY A 136 -15.06 -3.27 -15.81
CA GLY A 136 -14.76 -3.05 -17.23
C GLY A 136 -13.58 -3.89 -17.72
N TRP A 137 -12.50 -3.96 -16.94
CA TRP A 137 -11.37 -4.85 -17.22
C TRP A 137 -11.76 -6.33 -17.18
N LEU A 138 -12.61 -6.73 -16.24
CA LEU A 138 -13.13 -8.08 -16.09
C LEU A 138 -14.06 -8.49 -17.24
N ASP A 139 -14.84 -7.56 -17.78
CA ASP A 139 -15.71 -7.78 -18.93
C ASP A 139 -14.89 -7.96 -20.24
N GLU A 140 -13.67 -7.39 -20.29
CA GLU A 140 -12.72 -7.55 -21.41
C GLU A 140 -11.82 -8.79 -21.28
N LEU A 141 -11.64 -9.31 -20.06
CA LEU A 141 -10.86 -10.52 -19.78
C LEU A 141 -11.58 -11.77 -20.33
N LYS A 142 -10.94 -12.44 -21.30
CA LYS A 142 -11.40 -13.71 -21.87
C LYS A 142 -11.13 -14.92 -20.96
N GLU A 143 -11.22 -14.72 -19.64
CA GLU A 143 -10.92 -15.72 -18.63
C GLU A 143 -12.20 -16.31 -18.02
N SER A 144 -12.07 -17.47 -17.36
CA SER A 144 -13.23 -18.08 -16.71
C SER A 144 -13.75 -17.21 -15.55
N PRO A 145 -15.07 -17.15 -15.31
CA PRO A 145 -15.63 -16.43 -14.15
C PRO A 145 -15.05 -16.91 -12.81
N GLN A 146 -14.67 -18.19 -12.73
CA GLN A 146 -14.03 -18.77 -11.55
C GLN A 146 -12.60 -18.23 -11.37
N PHE A 147 -11.81 -18.14 -12.44
CA PHE A 147 -10.48 -17.52 -12.40
C PHE A 147 -10.58 -16.09 -11.86
N ILE A 148 -11.42 -15.27 -12.49
CA ILE A 148 -11.69 -13.88 -12.10
C ILE A 148 -12.04 -13.79 -10.61
N LYS A 149 -13.03 -14.57 -10.17
CA LYS A 149 -13.50 -14.55 -8.79
C LYS A 149 -12.38 -14.88 -7.80
N THR A 150 -11.60 -15.93 -8.06
CA THR A 150 -10.52 -16.32 -7.15
C THR A 150 -9.41 -15.27 -7.10
N THR A 151 -9.03 -14.70 -8.24
CA THR A 151 -8.01 -13.65 -8.32
C THR A 151 -8.43 -12.41 -7.51
N LEU A 152 -9.68 -11.96 -7.65
CA LEU A 152 -10.18 -10.81 -6.90
C LEU A 152 -10.28 -11.08 -5.39
N LEU A 153 -10.57 -12.31 -4.97
CA LEU A 153 -10.54 -12.67 -3.55
C LEU A 153 -9.12 -12.57 -2.99
N ASP A 154 -8.12 -12.96 -3.76
CA ASP A 154 -6.72 -12.86 -3.38
C ASP A 154 -6.23 -11.41 -3.34
N VAL A 155 -6.61 -10.60 -4.34
CA VAL A 155 -6.40 -9.13 -4.33
C VAL A 155 -6.99 -8.53 -3.05
N LYS A 156 -8.24 -8.86 -2.72
CA LYS A 156 -8.91 -8.34 -1.51
C LYS A 156 -8.16 -8.73 -0.23
N ARG A 157 -7.68 -9.98 -0.13
CA ARG A 157 -6.94 -10.44 1.06
C ARG A 157 -5.60 -9.73 1.19
N ALA A 158 -4.84 -9.65 0.10
CA ALA A 158 -3.52 -9.01 0.09
C ALA A 158 -3.61 -7.52 0.44
N THR A 159 -4.52 -6.80 -0.23
CA THR A 159 -4.77 -5.37 0.03
C THR A 159 -5.19 -5.14 1.47
N SER A 160 -6.12 -5.94 2.01
CA SER A 160 -6.57 -5.83 3.40
C SER A 160 -5.41 -5.95 4.39
N MET A 161 -4.44 -6.84 4.16
CA MET A 161 -3.27 -6.98 5.03
C MET A 161 -2.39 -5.73 5.02
N ILE A 162 -2.10 -5.21 3.82
CA ILE A 162 -1.31 -3.99 3.65
C ILE A 162 -2.01 -2.82 4.35
N THR A 163 -3.28 -2.62 4.06
CA THR A 163 -4.02 -1.46 4.59
C THR A 163 -4.20 -1.53 6.09
N GLN A 164 -4.47 -2.71 6.66
CA GLN A 164 -4.57 -2.87 8.12
C GLN A 164 -3.25 -2.54 8.81
N LYS A 165 -2.12 -2.96 8.24
CA LYS A 165 -0.82 -2.68 8.83
C LYS A 165 -0.47 -1.19 8.73
N VAL A 166 -0.69 -0.58 7.56
CA VAL A 166 -0.45 0.85 7.35
C VAL A 166 -1.34 1.68 8.28
N ASP A 167 -2.63 1.36 8.39
CA ASP A 167 -3.58 2.07 9.26
C ASP A 167 -3.19 1.93 10.73
N LYS A 168 -2.73 0.73 11.16
CA LYS A 168 -2.22 0.52 12.52
C LYS A 168 -1.03 1.42 12.83
N ILE A 169 -0.05 1.50 11.93
CA ILE A 169 1.12 2.38 12.12
C ILE A 169 0.68 3.86 12.13
N ALA A 170 -0.27 4.25 11.28
CA ALA A 170 -0.80 5.61 11.28
C ALA A 170 -1.43 5.98 12.62
N GLN A 171 -2.25 5.09 13.20
CA GLN A 171 -2.86 5.28 14.52
C GLN A 171 -1.81 5.37 15.64
N GLU A 172 -0.79 4.51 15.61
CA GLU A 172 0.31 4.55 16.59
C GLU A 172 1.11 5.86 16.49
N LEU A 173 1.33 6.39 15.29
CA LEU A 173 1.98 7.69 15.10
C LEU A 173 1.13 8.84 15.65
N GLU A 174 -0.18 8.84 15.42
CA GLU A 174 -1.11 9.86 15.94
C GLU A 174 -1.15 9.86 17.48
N GLN A 175 -1.21 8.69 18.11
CA GLN A 175 -1.20 8.55 19.58
C GLN A 175 0.09 9.07 20.19
N ASN A 176 1.24 8.69 19.62
CA ASN A 176 2.55 9.14 20.10
C ASN A 176 2.75 10.66 20.00
N VAL A 177 2.11 11.33 19.03
CA VAL A 177 2.15 12.79 18.90
C VAL A 177 1.27 13.44 19.98
N GLY A 178 0.07 12.89 20.24
CA GLY A 178 -0.82 13.36 21.30
C GLY A 178 -0.17 13.31 22.68
N GLU A 179 0.43 12.17 23.04
CA GLU A 179 1.11 11.99 24.32
C GLU A 179 2.31 12.94 24.51
N LYS A 180 3.07 13.22 23.44
CA LYS A 180 4.19 14.18 23.49
C LYS A 180 3.71 15.62 23.67
N GLN A 181 2.57 15.98 23.08
CA GLN A 181 1.99 17.32 23.22
C GLN A 181 1.40 17.52 24.63
N GLU A 182 0.72 16.52 25.19
CA GLU A 182 0.22 16.56 26.57
C GLU A 182 1.36 16.63 27.60
N ASN A 183 2.39 15.79 27.45
CA ASN A 183 3.56 15.81 28.35
C ASN A 183 4.38 17.11 28.21
N GLY A 184 4.48 17.68 27.01
CA GLY A 184 5.14 18.96 26.76
C GLY A 184 4.37 20.17 27.31
N ALA A 185 3.04 20.11 27.35
CA ALA A 185 2.19 21.12 28.00
C ALA A 185 2.28 21.04 29.53
N ALA A 186 2.21 19.83 30.10
CA ALA A 186 2.36 19.60 31.54
C ALA A 186 3.76 20.00 32.07
N ALA A 187 4.81 19.81 31.27
CA ALA A 187 6.17 20.24 31.63
C ALA A 187 6.33 21.78 31.65
N LYS A 188 5.56 22.51 30.84
CA LYS A 188 5.58 24.00 30.83
C LYS A 188 4.80 24.61 32.01
N GLU A 189 3.78 23.93 32.52
CA GLU A 189 3.03 24.38 33.70
C GLU A 189 3.82 24.22 35.01
N ASN A 190 4.82 23.35 35.05
CA ASN A 190 5.66 23.12 36.24
C ASN A 190 6.89 24.03 36.36
N THR A 191 7.00 25.08 35.55
CA THR A 191 8.07 26.09 35.69
C THR A 191 7.50 27.35 36.36
N PHE A 192 7.26 27.28 37.67
CA PHE A 192 7.06 28.44 38.53
C PHE A 192 7.93 28.31 39.79
N TYR A 193 9.14 28.88 39.73
CA TYR A 193 9.66 29.97 40.59
C TYR A 193 11.18 30.13 40.40
#